data_AF-A0A929SZV5-F1
#
_entry.id   AF-A0A929SZV5-F1
#
_cell.length_a   1.000
_cell.length_b   1.000
_cell.length_c   1.000
_cell.angle_alpha   90.00
_cell.angle_beta   90.00
_cell.angle_gamma   90.00
#
_symmetry.space_group_name_H-M   'P 1'
#
loop_
_entity.id
_entity.type
_entity.pdbx_description
1 polymer ?
#
loop_
_entity_poly.entity_id
_entity_poly.type
_entity_poly.pdbx_seq_one_letter_code
_entity_poly.pdbx_strand_id
1 'polypeptide(L)'
;TWLAHLFGASVGREGVAVQLGATVANQFQQWFSSKRNRQILLMIGMASGFAGLFGTPLAATFFAIEVMIIGQLQIDALFYALLSSFISMSVAQSLGLEKFMVDIPVEIQFDETLVKMVVLGIAFGLTGRLFSVSLAYLKKYWSSKIPSPTPRIFLLGIVVSILIAAFDSGRYAGLGTNLIHASFYSETIYIQDWILKLGLTVFSLSAGFLGGEVTPLFSIGSSLGIVMSSWLGISPVVAAALGYGAVFGSATNTWLAPIFIIGEVFGYSMMPYAAIVCIVAFVVNGNNSIYGQQKIFELESIER
;
A
#
# COMPACT_ATOMS: atom_id res chain seq x y z
N THR A 1 10.09 -12.58 5.48
CA THR A 1 9.70 -11.33 6.19
C THR A 1 10.47 -11.11 7.46
N TRP A 2 10.39 -11.98 8.48
CA TRP A 2 11.11 -11.76 9.75
C TRP A 2 12.63 -11.59 9.57
N LEU A 3 13.30 -12.53 8.88
CA LEU A 3 14.73 -12.40 8.59
C LEU A 3 15.05 -11.15 7.75
N ALA A 4 14.18 -10.79 6.81
CA ALA A 4 14.36 -9.60 6.00
C ALA A 4 14.41 -8.33 6.88
N HIS A 5 13.51 -8.22 7.86
CA HIS A 5 13.51 -7.09 8.79
C HIS A 5 14.67 -7.15 9.78
N LEU A 6 14.96 -8.33 10.32
CA LEU A 6 16.04 -8.54 11.29
C LEU A 6 17.40 -8.12 10.73
N PHE A 7 17.65 -8.40 9.45
CA PHE A 7 18.88 -8.03 8.74
C PHE A 7 18.74 -6.74 7.91
N GLY A 8 17.68 -5.96 8.16
CA GLY A 8 17.56 -4.58 7.68
C GLY A 8 17.04 -4.37 6.27
N ALA A 9 16.61 -5.39 5.53
CA ALA A 9 16.04 -5.21 4.19
C ALA A 9 14.81 -4.29 4.23
N SER A 10 14.71 -3.35 3.29
CA SER A 10 13.58 -2.42 3.19
C SER A 10 12.39 -3.12 2.53
N VAL A 11 11.55 -3.74 3.35
CA VAL A 11 10.32 -4.41 2.91
C VAL A 11 9.22 -4.21 3.95
N GLY A 12 7.97 -4.27 3.51
CA GLY A 12 6.76 -4.23 4.33
C GLY A 12 6.35 -5.60 4.88
N ARG A 13 5.21 -5.63 5.57
CA ARG A 13 4.67 -6.85 6.20
C ARG A 13 3.28 -7.26 5.70
N GLU A 14 2.60 -6.45 4.89
CA GLU A 14 1.14 -6.58 4.76
C GLU A 14 0.70 -7.35 3.53
N GLY A 15 1.53 -7.39 2.48
CA GLY A 15 1.41 -8.42 1.45
C GLY A 15 1.42 -9.83 2.06
N VAL A 16 2.17 -10.03 3.15
CA VAL A 16 2.20 -11.29 3.90
C VAL A 16 0.89 -11.53 4.64
N ALA A 17 0.33 -10.51 5.28
CA ALA A 17 -0.94 -10.65 6.01
C ALA A 17 -2.11 -11.01 5.08
N VAL A 18 -2.20 -10.33 3.93
CA VAL A 18 -3.19 -10.65 2.88
C VAL A 18 -3.00 -12.07 2.37
N GLN A 19 -1.75 -12.50 2.12
CA GLN A 19 -1.44 -13.86 1.68
C GLN A 19 -1.77 -14.91 2.74
N LEU A 20 -1.48 -14.65 4.02
CA LEU A 20 -1.81 -15.56 5.12
C LEU A 20 -3.32 -15.73 5.24
N GLY A 21 -4.07 -14.63 5.25
CA GLY A 21 -5.52 -14.67 5.30
C GLY A 21 -6.12 -15.41 4.10
N ALA A 22 -5.66 -15.13 2.88
CA ALA A 22 -6.07 -15.84 1.67
C ALA A 22 -5.71 -17.34 1.72
N THR A 23 -4.53 -17.70 2.27
CA THR A 23 -4.09 -19.09 2.39
C THR A 23 -4.95 -19.88 3.37
N VAL A 24 -5.24 -19.28 4.54
CA VAL A 24 -6.15 -19.89 5.52
C VAL A 24 -7.54 -20.09 4.92
N ALA A 25 -8.07 -19.08 4.23
CA ALA A 25 -9.36 -19.20 3.56
C ALA A 25 -9.32 -20.29 2.46
N ASN A 26 -8.25 -20.36 1.68
CA ASN A 26 -8.07 -21.37 0.64
C ASN A 26 -8.02 -22.81 1.17
N GLN A 27 -7.64 -23.04 2.43
CA GLN A 27 -7.70 -24.37 3.05
C GLN A 27 -9.13 -24.94 3.07
N PHE A 28 -10.13 -24.05 3.11
CA PHE A 28 -11.55 -24.40 3.13
C PHE A 28 -12.18 -24.45 1.73
N GLN A 29 -11.40 -24.25 0.65
CA GLN A 29 -11.93 -24.16 -0.72
C GLN A 29 -12.68 -25.43 -1.17
N GLN A 30 -12.31 -26.60 -0.63
CA GLN A 30 -12.90 -27.90 -1.00
C GLN A 30 -14.36 -28.00 -0.57
N TRP A 31 -14.77 -27.22 0.44
CA TRP A 31 -16.17 -27.17 0.89
C TRP A 31 -17.07 -26.39 -0.07
N PHE A 32 -16.50 -25.73 -1.07
CA PHE A 32 -17.24 -24.95 -2.06
C PHE A 32 -17.03 -25.55 -3.45
N SER A 33 -18.12 -25.93 -4.11
CA SER A 33 -18.12 -26.51 -5.45
C SER A 33 -17.92 -25.45 -6.56
N SER A 34 -18.55 -24.28 -6.40
CA SER A 34 -18.50 -23.20 -7.39
C SER A 34 -17.16 -22.45 -7.37
N LYS A 35 -16.59 -22.22 -8.56
CA LYS A 35 -15.41 -21.35 -8.77
C LYS A 35 -15.65 -19.95 -8.21
N ARG A 36 -16.86 -19.41 -8.36
CA ARG A 36 -17.23 -18.08 -7.84
C ARG A 36 -17.12 -18.05 -6.32
N ASN A 37 -17.69 -19.05 -5.63
CA ASN A 37 -17.65 -19.12 -4.17
C ASN A 37 -16.22 -19.28 -3.65
N ARG A 38 -15.36 -20.01 -4.36
CA ARG A 38 -13.92 -20.07 -4.03
C ARG A 38 -13.23 -18.72 -4.18
N GLN A 39 -13.59 -17.93 -5.20
CA GLN A 39 -13.08 -16.56 -5.34
C GLN A 39 -13.61 -15.63 -4.23
N ILE A 40 -14.88 -15.74 -3.84
CA ILE A 40 -15.43 -15.02 -2.68
C ILE A 40 -14.64 -15.38 -1.42
N LEU A 41 -14.40 -16.68 -1.19
CA LEU A 41 -13.64 -17.16 -0.05
C LEU A 41 -12.22 -16.57 0.02
N LEU A 42 -11.54 -16.47 -1.13
CA LEU A 42 -10.23 -15.80 -1.21
C LEU A 42 -10.33 -14.31 -0.84
N MET A 43 -11.34 -13.59 -1.34
CA MET A 43 -11.57 -12.18 -0.99
C MET A 43 -11.85 -12.00 0.50
N ILE A 44 -12.64 -12.90 1.12
CA ILE A 44 -12.88 -12.93 2.57
C ILE A 44 -11.55 -13.09 3.32
N GLY A 45 -10.72 -14.03 2.90
CA GLY A 45 -9.39 -14.24 3.49
C GLY A 45 -8.47 -13.04 3.36
N MET A 46 -8.45 -12.41 2.18
CA MET A 46 -7.67 -11.20 1.93
C MET A 46 -8.11 -10.04 2.84
N ALA A 47 -9.43 -9.81 2.95
CA ALA A 47 -10.00 -8.78 3.79
C ALA A 47 -9.69 -9.04 5.28
N SER A 48 -9.87 -10.27 5.75
CA SER A 48 -9.51 -10.71 7.10
C SER A 48 -8.03 -10.48 7.41
N GLY A 49 -7.13 -10.89 6.52
CA GLY A 49 -5.69 -10.73 6.70
C GLY A 49 -5.25 -9.26 6.76
N PHE A 50 -5.81 -8.42 5.88
CA PHE A 50 -5.52 -6.99 5.87
C PHE A 50 -6.05 -6.30 7.14
N ALA A 51 -7.33 -6.52 7.48
CA ALA A 51 -7.98 -5.89 8.63
C ALA A 51 -7.36 -6.32 9.97
N GLY A 52 -7.01 -7.60 10.10
CA GLY A 52 -6.41 -8.13 11.32
C GLY A 52 -5.03 -7.52 11.62
N LEU A 53 -4.27 -7.12 10.59
CA LEU A 53 -2.96 -6.51 10.80
C LEU A 53 -3.03 -4.98 10.93
N PHE A 54 -3.90 -4.31 10.19
CA PHE A 54 -3.96 -2.84 10.14
C PHE A 54 -4.99 -2.22 11.08
N GLY A 55 -6.01 -2.97 11.48
CA GLY A 55 -7.14 -2.43 12.22
C GLY A 55 -8.02 -1.48 11.41
N THR A 56 -8.08 -1.67 10.08
CA THR A 56 -8.85 -0.86 9.12
C THR A 56 -9.84 -1.75 8.34
N PRO A 57 -10.97 -2.14 8.96
CA PRO A 57 -11.89 -3.12 8.39
C PRO A 57 -12.61 -2.66 7.12
N LEU A 58 -12.97 -1.37 6.99
CA LEU A 58 -13.61 -0.87 5.77
C LEU A 58 -12.62 -0.85 4.61
N ALA A 59 -11.42 -0.33 4.84
CA ALA A 59 -10.34 -0.33 3.86
C ALA A 59 -10.01 -1.75 3.37
N ALA A 60 -9.88 -2.70 4.30
CA ALA A 60 -9.61 -4.10 3.99
C ALA A 60 -10.69 -4.74 3.11
N THR A 61 -11.95 -4.44 3.42
CA THR A 61 -13.11 -4.94 2.69
C THR A 61 -13.11 -4.42 1.26
N PHE A 62 -13.00 -3.11 1.09
CA PHE A 62 -13.00 -2.49 -0.24
C PHE A 62 -11.76 -2.88 -1.04
N PHE A 63 -10.60 -2.98 -0.41
CA PHE A 63 -9.40 -3.50 -1.04
C PHE A 63 -9.61 -4.89 -1.61
N ALA A 64 -10.16 -5.83 -0.83
CA ALA A 64 -10.33 -7.21 -1.27
C ALA A 64 -11.30 -7.36 -2.46
N ILE A 65 -12.36 -6.55 -2.52
CA ILE A 65 -13.37 -6.64 -3.60
C ILE A 65 -13.02 -5.81 -4.84
N GLU A 66 -12.08 -4.86 -4.73
CA GLU A 66 -11.63 -3.97 -5.81
C GLU A 66 -10.34 -4.46 -6.47
N VAL A 67 -9.38 -4.99 -5.70
CA VAL A 67 -8.02 -5.26 -6.18
C VAL A 67 -7.94 -6.36 -7.24
N MET A 68 -8.91 -7.27 -7.31
CA MET A 68 -8.84 -8.42 -8.23
C MET A 68 -9.07 -8.04 -9.70
N ILE A 69 -10.02 -7.13 -9.96
CA ILE A 69 -10.41 -6.68 -11.29
C ILE A 69 -10.62 -5.17 -11.25
N ILE A 70 -9.69 -4.43 -11.86
CA ILE A 70 -9.78 -2.98 -11.95
C ILE A 70 -11.03 -2.61 -12.75
N GLY A 71 -11.84 -1.72 -12.21
CA GLY A 71 -13.10 -1.28 -12.82
C GLY A 71 -14.33 -2.12 -12.45
N GLN A 72 -14.18 -3.20 -11.67
CA GLN A 72 -15.31 -4.03 -11.23
C GLN A 72 -15.26 -4.31 -9.72
N LEU A 73 -16.26 -3.82 -8.99
CA LEU A 73 -16.44 -4.15 -7.58
C LEU A 73 -17.19 -5.49 -7.42
N GLN A 74 -16.61 -6.41 -6.67
CA GLN A 74 -17.17 -7.75 -6.41
C GLN A 74 -18.20 -7.72 -5.27
N ILE A 75 -19.35 -7.08 -5.51
CA ILE A 75 -20.37 -6.76 -4.50
C ILE A 75 -20.95 -7.98 -3.80
N ASP A 76 -21.03 -9.12 -4.46
CA ASP A 76 -21.46 -10.39 -3.88
C ASP A 76 -20.49 -10.95 -2.82
N ALA A 77 -19.24 -10.48 -2.77
CA ALA A 77 -18.32 -10.75 -1.67
C ALA A 77 -18.39 -9.72 -0.53
N LEU A 78 -19.04 -8.56 -0.74
CA LEU A 78 -18.99 -7.39 0.15
C LEU A 78 -19.40 -7.72 1.58
N PHE A 79 -20.59 -8.33 1.76
CA PHE A 79 -21.12 -8.64 3.09
C PHE A 79 -20.19 -9.56 3.88
N TYR A 80 -19.68 -10.62 3.25
CA TYR A 80 -18.82 -11.60 3.91
C TYR A 80 -17.43 -11.04 4.22
N ALA A 81 -16.85 -10.27 3.29
CA ALA A 81 -15.58 -9.59 3.49
C ALA A 81 -15.65 -8.55 4.61
N LEU A 82 -16.76 -7.80 4.70
CA LEU A 82 -17.03 -6.84 5.76
C LEU A 82 -17.06 -7.51 7.12
N LEU A 83 -17.91 -8.53 7.28
CA LEU A 83 -18.05 -9.27 8.53
C LEU A 83 -16.71 -9.87 8.97
N SER A 84 -15.99 -10.51 8.04
CA SER A 84 -14.70 -11.13 8.36
C SER A 84 -13.63 -10.11 8.73
N SER A 85 -13.64 -8.93 8.12
CA SER A 85 -12.70 -7.85 8.44
C SER A 85 -12.90 -7.33 9.86
N PHE A 86 -14.15 -7.06 10.26
CA PHE A 86 -14.48 -6.61 11.62
C PHE A 86 -14.14 -7.67 12.68
N ILE A 87 -14.45 -8.94 12.41
CA ILE A 87 -14.08 -10.04 13.32
C ILE A 87 -12.56 -10.13 13.46
N SER A 88 -11.82 -10.11 12.35
CA SER A 88 -10.36 -10.21 12.36
C SER A 88 -9.71 -9.06 13.13
N MET A 89 -10.15 -7.82 12.89
CA MET A 89 -9.72 -6.65 13.67
C MET A 89 -9.99 -6.84 15.16
N SER A 90 -11.21 -7.26 15.52
CA SER A 90 -11.62 -7.41 16.93
C SER A 90 -10.78 -8.47 17.64
N VAL A 91 -10.52 -9.59 16.97
CA VAL A 91 -9.64 -10.65 17.50
C VAL A 91 -8.22 -10.12 17.69
N ALA A 92 -7.64 -9.45 16.69
CA ALA A 92 -6.29 -8.90 16.80
C ALA A 92 -6.16 -7.89 17.95
N GLN A 93 -7.14 -7.00 18.11
CA GLN A 93 -7.18 -6.05 19.23
C GLN A 93 -7.33 -6.75 20.58
N SER A 94 -8.15 -7.79 20.68
CA SER A 94 -8.29 -8.59 21.91
C SER A 94 -7.00 -9.30 22.31
N LEU A 95 -6.13 -9.59 21.33
CA LEU A 95 -4.80 -10.17 21.54
C LEU A 95 -3.72 -9.10 21.82
N GLY A 96 -4.09 -7.82 21.89
CA GLY A 96 -3.18 -6.72 22.21
C GLY A 96 -2.43 -6.13 21.02
N LEU A 97 -2.87 -6.38 19.77
CA LEU A 97 -2.26 -5.72 18.61
C LEU A 97 -2.76 -4.27 18.50
N GLU A 98 -1.85 -3.32 18.74
CA GLU A 98 -2.13 -1.89 18.58
C GLU A 98 -2.22 -1.49 17.11
N LYS A 99 -3.19 -0.62 16.80
CA LYS A 99 -3.34 0.00 15.48
C LYS A 99 -2.66 1.37 15.46
N PHE A 100 -2.09 1.73 14.31
CA PHE A 100 -1.65 3.10 14.06
C PHE A 100 -2.87 3.97 13.74
N MET A 101 -3.06 5.06 14.49
CA MET A 101 -4.16 6.00 14.30
C MET A 101 -3.72 7.39 14.75
N VAL A 102 -4.03 8.41 13.95
CA VAL A 102 -3.73 9.81 14.23
C VAL A 102 -4.93 10.63 13.80
N ASP A 103 -5.74 11.14 14.70
CA ASP A 103 -6.93 11.92 14.33
C ASP A 103 -6.54 13.31 13.83
N ILE A 104 -6.90 13.65 12.59
CA ILE A 104 -6.60 14.93 11.95
C ILE A 104 -7.93 15.64 11.65
N PRO A 105 -8.37 16.57 12.51
CA PRO A 105 -9.55 17.37 12.21
C PRO A 105 -9.25 18.31 11.05
N VAL A 106 -10.09 18.26 10.02
CA VAL A 106 -9.97 19.12 8.84
C VAL A 106 -11.33 19.69 8.50
N GLU A 107 -11.37 21.01 8.38
CA GLU A 107 -12.48 21.72 7.76
C GLU A 107 -12.25 21.75 6.25
N ILE A 108 -13.20 21.20 5.50
CA ILE A 108 -13.09 21.13 4.04
C ILE A 108 -13.39 22.51 3.45
N GLN A 109 -12.45 23.02 2.66
CA GLN A 109 -12.54 24.26 1.92
C GLN A 109 -12.46 23.92 0.43
N PHE A 110 -13.52 24.28 -0.32
CA PHE A 110 -13.63 24.01 -1.75
C PHE A 110 -13.24 25.25 -2.57
N ASP A 111 -12.01 25.70 -2.37
CA ASP A 111 -11.42 26.88 -3.00
C ASP A 111 -10.12 26.53 -3.74
N GLU A 112 -9.10 27.39 -3.67
CA GLU A 112 -7.75 27.10 -4.16
C GLU A 112 -7.18 25.77 -3.61
N THR A 113 -7.64 25.35 -2.43
CA THR A 113 -7.26 24.08 -1.82
C THR A 113 -7.56 22.88 -2.72
N LEU A 114 -8.63 22.93 -3.53
CA LEU A 114 -8.99 21.85 -4.45
C LEU A 114 -7.94 21.68 -5.56
N VAL A 115 -7.42 22.78 -6.10
CA VAL A 115 -6.34 22.73 -7.10
C VAL A 115 -5.10 22.10 -6.48
N LYS A 116 -4.78 22.43 -5.23
CA LYS A 116 -3.64 21.83 -4.51
C LYS A 116 -3.85 20.33 -4.27
N MET A 117 -5.08 19.87 -3.97
CA MET A 117 -5.40 18.43 -3.87
C MET A 117 -5.19 17.71 -5.21
N VAL A 118 -5.56 18.33 -6.33
CA VAL A 118 -5.29 17.76 -7.66
C VAL A 118 -3.78 17.65 -7.91
N VAL A 119 -3.00 18.68 -7.58
CA VAL A 119 -1.53 18.65 -7.71
C VAL A 119 -0.91 17.54 -6.86
N LEU A 120 -1.34 17.39 -5.60
CA LEU A 120 -0.93 16.28 -4.74
C LEU A 120 -1.30 14.92 -5.35
N GLY A 121 -2.54 14.77 -5.85
CA GLY A 121 -2.99 13.55 -6.50
C GLY A 121 -2.13 13.16 -7.69
N ILE A 122 -1.75 14.14 -8.53
CA ILE A 122 -0.85 13.90 -9.67
C ILE A 122 0.52 13.41 -9.16
N ALA A 123 1.12 14.09 -8.20
CA ALA A 123 2.45 13.73 -7.69
C ALA A 123 2.47 12.36 -7.00
N PHE A 124 1.48 12.06 -6.16
CA PHE A 124 1.34 10.76 -5.51
C PHE A 124 1.03 9.65 -6.52
N GLY A 125 0.21 9.95 -7.52
CA GLY A 125 -0.10 9.04 -8.63
C GLY A 125 1.14 8.68 -9.44
N LEU A 126 1.95 9.66 -9.83
CA LEU A 126 3.21 9.44 -10.53
C LEU A 126 4.23 8.69 -9.68
N THR A 127 4.27 8.95 -8.37
CA THR A 127 5.16 8.24 -7.43
C THR A 127 4.78 6.77 -7.29
N GLY A 128 3.48 6.46 -7.16
CA GLY A 128 3.00 5.08 -7.13
C GLY A 128 3.28 4.34 -8.45
N ARG A 129 3.12 5.01 -9.59
CA ARG A 129 3.52 4.49 -10.91
C ARG A 129 5.02 4.25 -11.01
N LEU A 130 5.83 5.20 -10.55
CA LEU A 130 7.29 5.06 -10.52
C LEU A 130 7.69 3.81 -9.72
N PHE A 131 7.06 3.59 -8.56
CA PHE A 131 7.27 2.39 -7.75
C PHE A 131 6.89 1.11 -8.51
N SER A 132 5.66 1.03 -9.05
CA SER A 132 5.16 -0.20 -9.68
C SER A 132 5.92 -0.57 -10.95
N VAL A 133 6.20 0.41 -11.82
CA VAL A 133 6.96 0.21 -13.06
C VAL A 133 8.41 -0.17 -12.75
N SER A 134 9.08 0.53 -11.83
CA SER A 134 10.46 0.23 -11.47
C SER A 134 10.59 -1.16 -10.85
N LEU A 135 9.63 -1.57 -10.01
CA LEU A 135 9.59 -2.89 -9.41
C LEU A 135 9.41 -4.00 -10.44
N ALA A 136 8.45 -3.84 -11.35
CA ALA A 136 8.22 -4.81 -12.43
C ALA A 136 9.46 -4.93 -13.34
N TYR A 137 10.03 -3.78 -13.73
CA TYR A 137 11.22 -3.72 -14.57
C TYR A 137 12.43 -4.39 -13.89
N LEU A 138 12.76 -4.00 -12.65
CA LEU A 138 13.94 -4.55 -11.96
C LEU A 138 13.77 -6.02 -11.59
N LYS A 139 12.56 -6.47 -11.21
CA LYS A 139 12.28 -7.91 -11.02
C LYS A 139 12.58 -8.71 -12.29
N LYS A 140 12.15 -8.22 -13.46
CA LYS A 140 12.42 -8.87 -14.76
C LYS A 140 13.89 -8.77 -15.16
N TYR A 141 14.52 -7.61 -14.95
CA TYR A 141 15.92 -7.39 -15.27
C TYR A 141 16.83 -8.34 -14.48
N TRP A 142 16.69 -8.38 -13.16
CA TRP A 142 17.54 -9.22 -12.32
C TRP A 142 17.25 -10.71 -12.48
N SER A 143 16.01 -11.10 -12.76
CA SER A 143 15.70 -12.50 -13.07
C SER A 143 16.27 -12.95 -14.42
N SER A 144 16.42 -12.04 -15.39
CA SER A 144 17.10 -12.34 -16.65
C SER A 144 18.62 -12.40 -16.51
N LYS A 145 19.22 -11.52 -15.69
CA LYS A 145 20.68 -11.44 -15.49
C LYS A 145 21.21 -12.51 -14.55
N ILE A 146 20.46 -12.82 -13.49
CA ILE A 146 20.78 -13.85 -12.50
C ILE A 146 19.56 -14.76 -12.34
N PRO A 147 19.40 -15.78 -13.21
CA PRO A 147 18.22 -16.63 -13.22
C PRO A 147 18.04 -17.42 -11.92
N SER A 148 19.15 -17.87 -11.32
CA SER A 148 19.12 -18.61 -10.07
C SER A 148 18.75 -17.68 -8.90
N PRO A 149 17.68 -17.97 -8.12
CA PRO A 149 17.24 -17.11 -7.03
C PRO A 149 18.27 -16.95 -5.91
N THR A 150 19.01 -18.01 -5.56
CA THR A 150 19.93 -18.01 -4.41
C THR A 150 21.14 -17.10 -4.62
N PRO A 151 21.88 -17.18 -5.75
CA PRO A 151 22.93 -16.22 -6.04
C PRO A 151 22.40 -14.79 -6.21
N ARG A 152 21.19 -14.63 -6.77
CA ARG A 152 20.58 -13.31 -6.97
C ARG A 152 20.33 -12.59 -5.65
N ILE A 153 19.65 -13.24 -4.71
CA ILE A 153 19.38 -12.63 -3.40
C ILE A 153 20.68 -12.41 -2.60
N PHE A 154 21.67 -13.30 -2.73
CA PHE A 154 22.96 -13.13 -2.07
C PHE A 154 23.73 -11.91 -2.58
N LEU A 155 23.95 -11.82 -3.90
CA LEU A 155 24.74 -10.73 -4.50
C LEU A 155 24.05 -9.38 -4.36
N LEU A 156 22.75 -9.31 -4.67
CA LEU A 156 21.99 -8.08 -4.54
C LEU A 156 21.74 -7.73 -3.07
N GLY A 157 21.64 -8.73 -2.19
CA GLY A 157 21.57 -8.54 -0.74
C GLY A 157 22.80 -7.84 -0.17
N ILE A 158 24.01 -8.20 -0.63
CA ILE A 158 25.24 -7.48 -0.27
C ILE A 158 25.13 -6.00 -0.65
N VAL A 159 24.65 -5.71 -1.86
CA VAL A 159 24.47 -4.32 -2.32
C VAL A 159 23.41 -3.59 -1.48
N VAL A 160 22.26 -4.24 -1.19
CA VAL A 160 21.23 -3.68 -0.30
C VAL A 160 21.82 -3.33 1.06
N SER A 161 22.58 -4.25 1.68
CA SER A 161 23.20 -4.03 2.99
C SER A 161 24.18 -2.86 2.98
N ILE A 162 25.02 -2.74 1.95
CA ILE A 162 25.95 -1.61 1.79
C ILE A 162 25.18 -0.29 1.67
N LEU A 163 24.15 -0.23 0.82
CA LEU A 163 23.36 0.98 0.63
C LEU A 163 22.63 1.39 1.91
N ILE A 164 22.04 0.44 2.63
CA ILE A 164 21.35 0.71 3.90
C ILE A 164 22.33 1.20 4.98
N ALA A 165 23.53 0.63 5.04
CA ALA A 165 24.56 1.10 5.96
C ALA A 165 25.10 2.50 5.59
N ALA A 166 25.21 2.81 4.29
CA ALA A 166 25.69 4.09 3.80
C ALA A 166 24.68 5.23 4.01
N PHE A 167 23.37 4.94 3.97
CA PHE A 167 22.32 5.95 4.10
C PHE A 167 21.80 6.06 5.54
N ASP A 168 22.29 7.10 6.24
CA ASP A 168 21.79 7.56 7.54
C ASP A 168 21.61 6.43 8.57
N SER A 169 22.65 5.60 8.70
CA SER A 169 22.73 4.50 9.67
C SER A 169 21.53 3.54 9.65
N GLY A 170 20.95 3.29 8.48
CA GLY A 170 19.82 2.36 8.33
C GLY A 170 18.43 3.00 8.49
N ARG A 171 18.31 4.33 8.38
CA ARG A 171 17.03 5.06 8.39
C ARG A 171 15.96 4.46 7.46
N TYR A 172 16.36 3.91 6.32
CA TYR A 172 15.45 3.35 5.32
C TYR A 172 15.26 1.84 5.42
N ALA A 173 15.88 1.18 6.41
CA ALA A 173 15.72 -0.24 6.66
C ALA A 173 14.28 -0.60 7.08
N GLY A 174 13.91 -1.88 6.89
CA GLY A 174 12.65 -2.43 7.39
C GLY A 174 11.40 -1.75 6.84
N LEU A 175 10.39 -1.60 7.71
CA LEU A 175 9.04 -1.16 7.34
C LEU A 175 8.98 0.29 6.83
N GLY A 176 9.74 1.21 7.45
CA GLY A 176 9.57 2.65 7.26
C GLY A 176 8.59 3.30 8.25
N THR A 177 8.23 2.62 9.34
CA THR A 177 7.37 3.18 10.40
C THR A 177 7.98 4.40 11.09
N ASN A 178 9.30 4.50 11.13
CA ASN A 178 10.02 5.69 11.57
C ASN A 178 9.74 6.91 10.68
N LEU A 179 9.70 6.76 9.34
CA LEU A 179 9.34 7.85 8.42
C LEU A 179 7.86 8.23 8.56
N ILE A 180 6.99 7.24 8.78
CA ILE A 180 5.57 7.49 9.06
C ILE A 180 5.45 8.30 10.36
N HIS A 181 6.04 7.82 11.46
CA HIS A 181 6.03 8.51 12.74
C HIS A 181 6.57 9.94 12.64
N ALA A 182 7.74 10.10 12.02
CA ALA A 182 8.35 11.41 11.83
C ALA A 182 7.46 12.40 11.06
N SER A 183 6.67 11.91 10.09
CA SER A 183 5.74 12.73 9.31
C SER A 183 4.54 13.25 10.13
N PHE A 184 4.14 12.56 11.19
CA PHE A 184 2.95 12.92 11.98
C PHE A 184 3.27 13.54 13.34
N TYR A 185 4.49 13.36 13.85
CA TYR A 185 4.91 13.84 15.18
C TYR A 185 5.96 14.95 15.12
N SER A 186 6.02 15.69 14.01
CA SER A 186 6.92 16.86 13.83
C SER A 186 8.41 16.56 13.99
N GLU A 187 8.85 15.35 13.62
CA GLU A 187 10.27 15.03 13.56
C GLU A 187 10.84 15.37 12.17
N THR A 188 12.16 15.28 12.02
CA THR A 188 12.84 15.64 10.78
C THR A 188 12.52 14.66 9.65
N ILE A 189 11.94 15.17 8.57
CA ILE A 189 11.85 14.52 7.26
C ILE A 189 12.74 15.28 6.27
N TYR A 190 13.61 14.56 5.58
CA TYR A 190 14.49 15.11 4.56
C TYR A 190 13.87 15.01 3.17
N ILE A 191 14.24 15.92 2.26
CA ILE A 191 13.70 15.95 0.89
C ILE A 191 13.94 14.65 0.12
N GLN A 192 15.04 13.95 0.40
CA GLN A 192 15.39 12.68 -0.22
C GLN A 192 14.73 11.44 0.42
N ASP A 193 14.01 11.59 1.54
CA ASP A 193 13.53 10.42 2.31
C ASP A 193 12.63 9.51 1.45
N TRP A 194 11.67 10.12 0.74
CA TRP A 194 10.69 9.38 -0.07
C TRP A 194 11.35 8.63 -1.22
N ILE A 195 12.31 9.25 -1.92
CA ILE A 195 12.95 8.65 -3.10
C ILE A 195 13.97 7.58 -2.73
N LEU A 196 14.71 7.77 -1.62
CA LEU A 196 15.62 6.75 -1.11
C LEU A 196 14.85 5.54 -0.58
N LYS A 197 13.75 5.76 0.16
CA LYS A 197 12.89 4.68 0.62
C LYS A 197 12.25 3.92 -0.55
N LEU A 198 11.81 4.62 -1.60
CA LEU A 198 11.33 4.02 -2.85
C LEU A 198 12.40 3.14 -3.49
N GLY A 199 13.58 3.71 -3.78
CA GLY A 199 14.66 3.00 -4.47
C GLY A 199 15.12 1.76 -3.72
N LEU A 200 15.35 1.88 -2.40
CA LEU A 200 15.81 0.77 -1.57
C LEU A 200 14.77 -0.33 -1.42
N THR A 201 13.49 0.04 -1.34
CA THR A 201 12.39 -0.94 -1.27
C THR A 201 12.26 -1.70 -2.58
N VAL A 202 12.19 -0.98 -3.70
CA VAL A 202 12.14 -1.58 -5.04
C VAL A 202 13.33 -2.52 -5.25
N PHE A 203 14.54 -2.08 -4.89
CA PHE A 203 15.74 -2.89 -5.05
C PHE A 203 15.72 -4.15 -4.17
N SER A 204 15.36 -4.02 -2.89
CA SER A 204 15.22 -5.15 -1.95
C SER A 204 14.23 -6.21 -2.46
N LEU A 205 13.06 -5.79 -2.93
CA LEU A 205 12.06 -6.71 -3.45
C LEU A 205 12.46 -7.32 -4.80
N SER A 206 13.13 -6.56 -5.66
CA SER A 206 13.66 -7.07 -6.93
C SER A 206 14.78 -8.09 -6.75
N ALA A 207 15.54 -7.99 -5.65
CA ALA A 207 16.55 -8.96 -5.26
C ALA A 207 15.93 -10.31 -4.84
N GLY A 208 14.68 -10.29 -4.38
CA GLY A 208 13.93 -11.48 -3.94
C GLY A 208 13.71 -11.56 -2.43
N PHE A 209 13.92 -10.48 -1.67
CA PHE A 209 13.54 -10.46 -0.26
C PHE A 209 12.03 -10.63 -0.10
N LEU A 210 11.63 -11.52 0.82
CA LEU A 210 10.23 -11.75 1.16
C LEU A 210 9.73 -10.66 2.12
N GLY A 211 8.68 -9.97 1.69
CA GLY A 211 7.92 -8.98 2.44
C GLY A 211 6.87 -8.35 1.53
N GLY A 212 5.98 -7.54 2.10
CA GLY A 212 5.04 -6.73 1.33
C GLY A 212 5.64 -5.40 0.88
N GLU A 213 4.87 -4.62 0.14
CA GLU A 213 5.27 -3.29 -0.32
C GLU A 213 4.47 -2.15 0.35
N VAL A 214 3.44 -2.51 1.13
CA VAL A 214 2.42 -1.59 1.61
C VAL A 214 2.96 -0.58 2.64
N THR A 215 3.57 -1.00 3.75
CA THR A 215 4.16 -0.03 4.71
C THR A 215 5.20 0.90 4.07
N PRO A 216 6.11 0.39 3.21
CA PRO A 216 7.00 1.28 2.48
C PRO A 216 6.27 2.31 1.62
N LEU A 217 5.23 1.92 0.89
CA LEU A 217 4.42 2.87 0.09
C LEU A 217 3.78 3.94 0.97
N PHE A 218 3.29 3.58 2.16
CA PHE A 218 2.80 4.54 3.15
C PHE A 218 3.90 5.53 3.57
N SER A 219 5.08 5.02 3.92
CA SER A 219 6.21 5.87 4.33
C SER A 219 6.71 6.79 3.22
N ILE A 220 6.74 6.32 1.97
CA ILE A 220 7.09 7.10 0.78
C ILE A 220 6.06 8.20 0.55
N GLY A 221 4.78 7.86 0.65
CA GLY A 221 3.68 8.82 0.50
C GLY A 221 3.67 9.89 1.58
N SER A 222 3.81 9.51 2.85
CA SER A 222 3.85 10.47 3.96
C SER A 222 5.04 11.41 3.86
N SER A 223 6.24 10.88 3.61
CA SER A 223 7.45 11.70 3.48
C SER A 223 7.38 12.65 2.27
N LEU A 224 6.89 12.20 1.11
CA LEU A 224 6.67 13.08 -0.04
C LEU A 224 5.60 14.14 0.26
N GLY A 225 4.54 13.78 0.98
CA GLY A 225 3.50 14.71 1.42
C GLY A 225 4.05 15.85 2.26
N ILE A 226 4.93 15.56 3.23
CA ILE A 226 5.63 16.58 4.02
C ILE A 226 6.48 17.50 3.15
N VAL A 227 7.22 16.96 2.19
CA VAL A 227 8.03 17.77 1.28
C VAL A 227 7.15 18.73 0.48
N MET A 228 6.08 18.21 -0.13
CA MET A 228 5.19 19.00 -0.98
C MET A 228 4.34 20.01 -0.20
N SER A 229 4.02 19.73 1.07
CA SER A 229 3.21 20.62 1.89
C SER A 229 3.85 21.99 2.05
N SER A 230 5.18 22.02 2.21
CA SER A 230 5.96 23.25 2.33
C SER A 230 5.86 24.15 1.09
N TRP A 231 5.75 23.56 -0.09
CA TRP A 231 5.64 24.28 -1.36
C TRP A 231 4.21 24.70 -1.69
N LEU A 232 3.22 23.90 -1.30
CA LEU A 232 1.81 24.17 -1.58
C LEU A 232 1.11 25.00 -0.49
N GLY A 233 1.77 25.23 0.65
CA GLY A 233 1.18 25.92 1.79
C GLY A 233 -0.04 25.18 2.34
N ILE A 234 0.04 23.84 2.43
CA ILE A 234 -0.97 22.99 3.08
C ILE A 234 -0.38 22.50 4.41
N SER A 235 -1.25 22.20 5.38
CA SER A 235 -0.84 21.50 6.61
C SER A 235 0.02 20.27 6.29
N PRO A 236 1.24 20.14 6.85
CA PRO A 236 2.12 19.01 6.59
C PRO A 236 1.48 17.66 6.89
N VAL A 237 0.78 17.58 8.02
CA VAL A 237 0.12 16.35 8.49
C VAL A 237 -1.04 15.96 7.57
N VAL A 238 -1.76 16.94 6.99
CA VAL A 238 -2.80 16.68 5.99
C VAL A 238 -2.21 16.13 4.69
N ALA A 239 -1.16 16.77 4.17
CA ALA A 239 -0.49 16.31 2.95
C ALA A 239 0.16 14.92 3.13
N ALA A 240 0.74 14.65 4.31
CA ALA A 240 1.32 13.36 4.66
C ALA A 240 0.27 12.24 4.75
N ALA A 241 -0.90 12.52 5.34
CA ALA A 241 -2.02 11.58 5.39
C ALA A 241 -2.58 11.28 4.00
N LEU A 242 -2.73 12.30 3.16
CA LEU A 242 -3.17 12.13 1.77
C LEU A 242 -2.16 11.30 0.97
N GLY A 243 -0.86 11.57 1.13
CA GLY A 243 0.21 10.82 0.49
C GLY A 243 0.26 9.36 0.95
N TYR A 244 0.07 9.12 2.25
CA TYR A 244 0.01 7.78 2.85
C TYR A 244 -0.94 6.86 2.06
N GLY A 245 -2.20 7.27 1.89
CA GLY A 245 -3.18 6.48 1.15
C GLY A 245 -2.99 6.54 -0.36
N ALA A 246 -2.75 7.71 -0.94
CA ALA A 246 -2.76 7.90 -2.39
C ALA A 246 -1.59 7.22 -3.12
N VAL A 247 -0.38 7.20 -2.54
CA VAL A 247 0.76 6.48 -3.15
C VAL A 247 0.52 4.98 -3.12
N PHE A 248 -0.04 4.45 -2.02
CA PHE A 248 -0.49 3.06 -1.94
C PHE A 248 -1.57 2.74 -2.97
N GLY A 249 -2.61 3.58 -3.06
CA GLY A 249 -3.71 3.43 -4.02
C GLY A 249 -3.20 3.39 -5.45
N SER A 250 -2.38 4.37 -5.83
CA SER A 250 -1.76 4.43 -7.15
C SER A 250 -0.92 3.18 -7.46
N ALA A 251 -0.05 2.75 -6.55
CA ALA A 251 0.82 1.59 -6.78
C ALA A 251 0.05 0.26 -6.83
N THR A 252 -1.09 0.14 -6.14
CA THR A 252 -1.96 -1.05 -6.13
C THR A 252 -3.06 -1.00 -7.19
N ASN A 253 -3.16 0.11 -7.91
CA ASN A 253 -4.23 0.41 -8.83
C ASN A 253 -5.63 0.27 -8.19
N THR A 254 -5.80 0.89 -7.02
CA THR A 254 -7.05 0.98 -6.26
C THR A 254 -7.37 2.45 -5.95
N TRP A 255 -8.65 2.79 -5.82
CA TRP A 255 -9.09 4.14 -5.47
C TRP A 255 -10.01 4.17 -4.27
N LEU A 256 -10.82 3.14 -4.03
CA LEU A 256 -11.77 3.13 -2.92
C LEU A 256 -11.11 2.71 -1.61
N ALA A 257 -10.31 1.65 -1.64
CA ALA A 257 -9.51 1.22 -0.49
C ALA A 257 -8.66 2.34 0.15
N PRO A 258 -7.81 3.08 -0.58
CA PRO A 258 -6.98 4.14 0.01
C PRO A 258 -7.77 5.29 0.63
N ILE A 259 -8.98 5.60 0.13
CA ILE A 259 -9.87 6.62 0.73
C ILE A 259 -10.30 6.16 2.13
N PHE A 260 -10.72 4.91 2.27
CA PHE A 260 -11.09 4.35 3.57
C PHE A 260 -9.88 4.16 4.50
N ILE A 261 -8.69 3.84 3.96
CA ILE A 261 -7.46 3.84 4.76
C ILE A 261 -7.26 5.21 5.40
N ILE A 262 -7.38 6.29 4.61
CA ILE A 262 -7.21 7.65 5.14
C ILE A 262 -8.29 7.96 6.18
N GLY A 263 -9.55 7.60 5.92
CA GLY A 263 -10.63 7.82 6.88
C GLY A 263 -10.46 7.06 8.20
N GLU A 264 -10.09 5.78 8.16
CA GLU A 264 -9.95 4.92 9.35
C GLU A 264 -8.68 5.20 10.17
N VAL A 265 -7.59 5.62 9.50
CA VAL A 265 -6.30 5.91 10.15
C VAL A 265 -6.23 7.38 10.61
N PHE A 266 -6.72 8.31 9.79
CA PHE A 266 -6.52 9.75 9.97
C PHE A 266 -7.77 10.56 10.34
N GLY A 267 -8.94 9.91 10.39
CA GLY A 267 -10.22 10.54 10.68
C GLY A 267 -11.07 10.73 9.43
N TYR A 268 -12.38 10.46 9.57
CA TYR A 268 -13.33 10.48 8.46
C TYR A 268 -13.58 11.89 7.87
N SER A 269 -13.25 12.95 8.62
CA SER A 269 -13.21 14.34 8.14
C SER A 269 -12.33 14.51 6.89
N MET A 270 -11.29 13.68 6.73
CA MET A 270 -10.35 13.73 5.60
C MET A 270 -10.91 13.15 4.31
N MET A 271 -12.00 12.36 4.35
CA MET A 271 -12.49 11.60 3.20
C MET A 271 -12.75 12.44 1.94
N PRO A 272 -13.30 13.68 2.01
CA PRO A 272 -13.50 14.49 0.81
C PRO A 272 -12.20 14.84 0.08
N TYR A 273 -11.15 15.24 0.81
CA TYR A 273 -9.83 15.45 0.20
C TYR A 273 -9.19 14.14 -0.25
N ALA A 274 -9.31 13.08 0.56
CA ALA A 274 -8.82 11.75 0.20
C ALA A 274 -9.43 11.27 -1.12
N ALA A 275 -10.74 11.47 -1.33
CA ALA A 275 -11.42 11.10 -2.56
C ALA A 275 -10.81 11.80 -3.77
N ILE A 276 -10.62 13.13 -3.71
CA ILE A 276 -10.02 13.89 -4.81
C ILE A 276 -8.61 13.38 -5.10
N VAL A 277 -7.76 13.30 -4.07
CA VAL A 277 -6.35 12.94 -4.22
C VAL A 277 -6.20 11.49 -4.71
N CYS A 278 -6.89 10.53 -4.10
CA CYS A 278 -6.80 9.11 -4.45
C CYS A 278 -7.36 8.82 -5.85
N ILE A 279 -8.47 9.46 -6.25
CA ILE A 279 -9.04 9.28 -7.59
C ILE A 279 -8.09 9.87 -8.64
N VAL A 280 -7.55 11.07 -8.42
CA VAL A 280 -6.56 11.66 -9.36
C VAL A 280 -5.32 10.77 -9.43
N ALA A 281 -4.81 10.29 -8.29
CA ALA A 281 -3.65 9.40 -8.23
C ALA A 281 -3.88 8.08 -8.98
N PHE A 282 -5.07 7.51 -8.86
CA PHE A 282 -5.51 6.33 -9.61
C PHE A 282 -5.55 6.59 -11.11
N VAL A 283 -6.12 7.73 -11.56
CA VAL A 283 -6.20 8.04 -13.01
C VAL A 283 -4.82 8.21 -13.65
N VAL A 284 -3.87 8.86 -12.97
CA VAL A 284 -2.55 9.15 -13.57
C VAL A 284 -1.54 8.01 -13.46
N ASN A 285 -1.83 6.96 -12.69
CA ASN A 285 -0.91 5.83 -12.51
C ASN A 285 -0.70 5.02 -13.81
N GLY A 286 -1.57 5.22 -14.81
CA GLY A 286 -1.51 4.56 -16.11
C GLY A 286 -1.77 3.05 -16.06
N ASN A 287 -2.64 2.60 -15.14
CA ASN A 287 -2.97 1.19 -14.90
C ASN A 287 -1.77 0.29 -14.55
N ASN A 288 -0.68 0.88 -14.02
CA ASN A 288 0.48 0.14 -13.59
C ASN A 288 0.33 -0.27 -12.13
N SER A 289 0.35 -1.59 -11.88
CA SER A 289 0.15 -2.14 -10.54
C SER A 289 1.35 -2.96 -10.08
N ILE A 290 1.59 -2.98 -8.77
CA ILE A 290 2.52 -3.93 -8.13
C ILE A 290 2.02 -5.38 -8.25
N TYR A 291 0.73 -5.58 -8.51
CA TYR A 291 0.11 -6.89 -8.71
C TYR A 291 0.07 -7.26 -10.19
N GLY A 292 1.12 -7.93 -10.69
CA GLY A 292 1.24 -8.27 -12.12
C GLY A 292 0.22 -9.25 -12.68
N GLN A 293 -0.68 -9.81 -11.86
CA GLN A 293 -1.79 -10.70 -12.26
C GLN A 293 -3.16 -10.02 -12.11
N GLN A 294 -3.18 -8.73 -11.75
CA GLN A 294 -4.42 -7.96 -11.66
C GLN A 294 -5.03 -7.82 -13.06
N LYS A 295 -6.34 -8.06 -13.16
CA LYS A 295 -7.07 -7.93 -14.42
C LYS A 295 -7.64 -6.53 -14.56
N ILE A 296 -7.77 -6.07 -15.80
CA ILE A 296 -8.50 -4.84 -16.13
C ILE A 296 -9.84 -5.27 -16.73
N PHE A 297 -10.92 -4.64 -16.28
CA PHE A 297 -12.22 -4.83 -16.90
C PHE A 297 -12.23 -4.19 -18.29
N GLU A 298 -12.36 -4.99 -19.33
CA GLU A 298 -12.51 -4.54 -20.71
C GLU A 298 -14.00 -4.57 -21.08
N LEU A 299 -14.57 -3.42 -21.47
CA LEU A 299 -15.98 -3.27 -21.84
C LEU A 299 -16.40 -4.19 -23.02
N GLU A 300 -15.46 -4.56 -23.90
CA GLU A 300 -15.71 -5.49 -25.01
C GLU A 300 -16.10 -6.92 -24.56
N SER A 301 -15.93 -7.25 -23.28
CA SER A 301 -16.36 -8.55 -22.72
C SER A 301 -17.88 -8.66 -22.47
N ILE A 302 -18.64 -7.57 -22.65
CA ILE A 302 -20.11 -7.55 -22.52
C ILE A 302 -20.80 -7.94 -23.84
N GLU A 303 -20.12 -7.81 -24.98
CA GLU A 303 -20.68 -8.04 -26.33
C GLU A 303 -20.43 -9.46 -26.89
N ARG A 304 -19.91 -10.39 -26.10
CA ARG A 304 -19.77 -11.83 -26.45
C ARG A 304 -20.43 -12.73 -25.43
#